data_AF-Q8CZL5-F1
#
_entry.id   AF-Q8CZL5-F1
#
_cell.length_a   1.000
_cell.length_b   1.000
_cell.length_c   1.000
_cell.angle_alpha   90.00
_cell.angle_beta   90.00
_cell.angle_gamma   90.00
#
_symmetry.space_group_name_H-M   'P 1'
#
loop_
_entity.id
_entity.type
_entity.pdbx_description
1 polymer ?
#
loop_
_entity_poly.entity_id
_entity_poly.type
_entity_poly.pdbx_seq_one_letter_code
_entity_poly.pdbx_strand_id
1 'polypeptide(L)'
;MVADDQPMFERLLAWTENNLAAGDLTSRLPAWLWGQNSQNNWDILDPNSASDADILIAYNLLEAGRLWGNRRYLIMGTLLLQRIAQEEVMDIPGLGQMLLPGKIGFNDEDTWRLNPSYLPPQLLARFSSIDGPWEAMVEVNQRMWLETAPNGFSLDWVVWQKGKGWQPDTIKPDVGSNDAILVYLWAGMLAMDSPQKAELIARFQPMAVITQQQGLPPFTTNSDNGKTNGDGAVGFSAALLPFLASSPEPFNQQTLNLQQRRVQNSPPGADDYYSAILTLFGQGWLQHRYHFTHQGELQPSWHRQR
;
A
#
# COMPACT_ATOMS: atom_id res chain seq x y z
N MET A 1 -6.08 7.21 13.89
CA MET A 1 -4.93 8.13 13.83
C MET A 1 -5.22 9.43 13.05
N VAL A 2 -5.47 9.39 11.73
CA VAL A 2 -5.72 10.63 10.92
C VAL A 2 -6.83 11.51 11.49
N ALA A 3 -7.88 10.93 12.05
CA ALA A 3 -9.01 11.66 12.64
C ALA A 3 -8.84 12.08 14.12
N ASP A 4 -7.66 11.88 14.73
CA ASP A 4 -7.39 12.04 16.18
C ASP A 4 -8.30 11.19 17.10
N ASP A 5 -8.95 10.16 16.56
CA ASP A 5 -9.84 9.26 17.31
C ASP A 5 -9.03 8.15 18.01
N GLN A 6 -8.51 8.48 19.20
CA GLN A 6 -7.79 7.52 20.06
C GLN A 6 -8.68 6.38 20.58
N PRO A 7 -9.94 6.62 21.02
CA PRO A 7 -10.82 5.53 21.46
C PRO A 7 -11.09 4.49 20.37
N MET A 8 -11.36 4.91 19.13
CA MET A 8 -11.53 3.98 18.02
C MET A 8 -10.22 3.24 17.70
N PHE A 9 -9.08 3.94 17.75
CA PHE A 9 -7.78 3.32 17.52
C PHE A 9 -7.50 2.19 18.52
N GLU A 10 -7.68 2.44 19.83
CA GLU A 10 -7.50 1.41 20.86
C GLU A 10 -8.48 0.25 20.68
N ARG A 11 -9.74 0.54 20.29
CA ARG A 11 -10.73 -0.52 20.04
C ARG A 11 -10.32 -1.42 18.87
N LEU A 12 -9.84 -0.84 17.76
CA LEU A 12 -9.34 -1.60 16.62
C LEU A 12 -8.10 -2.41 17.01
N LEU A 13 -7.13 -1.77 17.67
CA LEU A 13 -5.92 -2.44 18.15
C LEU A 13 -6.24 -3.62 19.07
N ALA A 14 -7.06 -3.42 20.09
CA ALA A 14 -7.44 -4.47 21.03
C ALA A 14 -8.15 -5.63 20.33
N TRP A 15 -8.99 -5.37 19.32
CA TRP A 15 -9.61 -6.43 18.55
C TRP A 15 -8.56 -7.20 17.72
N THR A 16 -7.65 -6.49 17.04
CA THR A 16 -6.55 -7.09 16.28
C THR A 16 -5.65 -7.95 17.15
N GLU A 17 -5.20 -7.45 18.31
CA GLU A 17 -4.35 -8.21 19.23
C GLU A 17 -5.05 -9.51 19.67
N ASN A 18 -6.29 -9.41 20.16
CA ASN A 18 -6.99 -10.55 20.74
C ASN A 18 -7.43 -11.61 19.71
N ASN A 19 -7.83 -11.20 18.50
CA ASN A 19 -8.45 -12.11 17.53
C ASN A 19 -7.49 -12.54 16.43
N LEU A 20 -6.50 -11.72 16.07
CA LEU A 20 -5.57 -12.03 14.98
C LEU A 20 -4.17 -12.38 15.49
N ALA A 21 -3.78 -11.91 16.67
CA ALA A 21 -2.45 -12.13 17.25
C ALA A 21 -2.47 -12.88 18.59
N ALA A 22 -3.54 -13.63 18.87
CA ALA A 22 -3.68 -14.45 20.08
C ALA A 22 -3.40 -13.70 21.41
N GLY A 23 -3.78 -12.42 21.45
CA GLY A 23 -3.65 -11.53 22.61
C GLY A 23 -2.33 -10.76 22.71
N ASP A 24 -1.36 -10.98 21.81
CA ASP A 24 -0.07 -10.30 21.89
C ASP A 24 0.58 -10.11 20.51
N LEU A 25 0.41 -8.91 19.95
CA LEU A 25 0.97 -8.50 18.67
C LEU A 25 2.49 -8.30 18.71
N THR A 26 3.10 -8.24 19.89
CA THR A 26 4.57 -8.22 20.03
C THR A 26 5.16 -9.63 19.92
N SER A 27 4.35 -10.66 20.11
CA SER A 27 4.77 -12.08 20.09
C SER A 27 4.62 -12.78 18.74
N ARG A 28 3.77 -12.27 17.83
CA ARG A 28 3.49 -12.88 16.53
C ARG A 28 2.90 -11.88 15.53
N LEU A 29 3.05 -12.18 14.24
CA LEU A 29 2.32 -11.49 13.18
C LEU A 29 0.83 -11.86 13.22
N PRO A 30 -0.08 -10.91 12.95
CA PRO A 30 -1.50 -11.17 12.94
C PRO A 30 -1.90 -12.08 11.77
N ALA A 31 -2.89 -12.94 12.00
CA ALA A 31 -3.53 -13.70 10.93
C ALA A 31 -4.24 -12.77 9.94
N TRP A 32 -4.09 -13.01 8.63
CA TRP A 32 -4.66 -12.13 7.60
C TRP A 32 -6.17 -12.30 7.41
N LEU A 33 -6.72 -13.48 7.76
CA LEU A 33 -8.13 -13.79 7.51
C LEU A 33 -8.83 -14.37 8.74
N TRP A 34 -9.91 -13.72 9.15
CA TRP A 34 -10.78 -14.09 10.25
C TRP A 34 -12.24 -13.98 9.82
N GLY A 35 -13.09 -14.90 10.26
CA GLY A 35 -14.50 -14.89 9.88
C GLY A 35 -15.26 -16.12 10.35
N GLN A 36 -16.46 -16.29 9.82
CA GLN A 36 -17.29 -17.46 10.12
C GLN A 36 -16.82 -18.66 9.30
N ASN A 37 -16.42 -19.73 9.99
CA ASN A 37 -15.98 -20.97 9.35
C ASN A 37 -17.16 -21.87 8.95
N SER A 38 -16.87 -23.00 8.29
CA SER A 38 -17.88 -23.97 7.83
C SER A 38 -18.70 -24.62 8.95
N GLN A 39 -18.27 -24.47 10.21
CA GLN A 39 -18.96 -24.97 11.40
C GLN A 39 -19.79 -23.87 12.09
N ASN A 40 -19.96 -22.70 11.46
CA ASN A 40 -20.63 -21.51 11.99
C ASN A 40 -19.94 -20.85 13.21
N ASN A 41 -18.69 -21.22 13.50
CA ASN A 41 -17.88 -20.58 14.54
C ASN A 41 -17.10 -19.41 13.96
N TRP A 42 -16.89 -18.37 14.76
CA TRP A 42 -16.09 -17.20 14.39
C TRP A 42 -14.66 -17.37 14.88
N ASP A 43 -13.71 -17.52 13.97
CA ASP A 43 -12.30 -17.76 14.28
C ASP A 43 -11.39 -17.37 13.11
N ILE A 44 -10.07 -17.51 13.30
CA ILE A 44 -9.07 -17.42 12.23
C ILE A 44 -9.40 -18.46 11.15
N LEU A 45 -9.50 -17.99 9.90
CA LEU A 45 -9.72 -18.83 8.73
C LEU A 45 -8.40 -19.21 8.05
N ASP A 46 -7.40 -18.34 8.12
CA ASP A 46 -6.04 -18.60 7.64
C ASP A 46 -5.02 -17.93 8.60
N PRO A 47 -4.12 -18.73 9.23
CA PRO A 47 -3.14 -18.22 10.18
C PRO A 47 -1.89 -17.60 9.53
N ASN A 48 -1.80 -17.56 8.20
CA ASN A 48 -0.73 -16.85 7.51
C ASN A 48 -0.82 -15.33 7.78
N SER A 49 0.28 -14.62 7.57
CA SER A 49 0.31 -13.15 7.64
C SER A 49 0.17 -12.54 6.23
N ALA A 50 -0.16 -11.26 6.18
CA ALA A 50 -0.16 -10.44 4.97
C ALA A 50 0.64 -9.17 5.27
N SER A 51 1.79 -9.04 4.62
CA SER A 51 2.82 -8.10 5.08
C SER A 51 2.47 -6.64 4.82
N ASP A 52 1.57 -6.35 3.87
CA ASP A 52 1.02 -5.01 3.64
C ASP A 52 0.24 -4.51 4.86
N ALA A 53 -0.60 -5.37 5.44
CA ALA A 53 -1.32 -5.08 6.66
C ALA A 53 -0.36 -4.95 7.85
N ASP A 54 0.63 -5.84 7.95
CA ASP A 54 1.58 -5.85 9.05
C ASP A 54 2.40 -4.57 9.12
N ILE A 55 2.96 -4.11 7.98
CA ILE A 55 3.69 -2.84 7.94
C ILE A 55 2.78 -1.64 8.19
N LEU A 56 1.52 -1.68 7.75
CA LEU A 56 0.56 -0.60 8.03
C LEU A 56 0.26 -0.53 9.53
N ILE A 57 0.08 -1.66 10.20
CA ILE A 57 -0.14 -1.71 11.65
C ILE A 57 1.10 -1.17 12.38
N ALA A 58 2.30 -1.63 12.01
CA ALA A 58 3.56 -1.15 12.59
C ALA A 58 3.72 0.36 12.41
N TYR A 59 3.50 0.87 11.19
CA TYR A 59 3.53 2.30 10.88
C TYR A 59 2.54 3.09 11.74
N ASN A 60 1.29 2.64 11.82
CA ASN A 60 0.25 3.30 12.60
C ASN A 60 0.58 3.33 14.10
N LEU A 61 1.15 2.26 14.65
CA LEU A 61 1.60 2.21 16.06
C LEU A 61 2.77 3.16 16.34
N LEU A 62 3.76 3.20 15.46
CA LEU A 62 4.92 4.10 15.58
C LEU A 62 4.48 5.57 15.51
N GLU A 63 3.63 5.91 14.53
CA GLU A 63 3.14 7.27 14.36
C GLU A 63 2.14 7.68 15.44
N ALA A 64 1.29 6.77 15.91
CA ALA A 64 0.44 7.01 17.09
C ALA A 64 1.29 7.26 18.34
N GLY A 65 2.36 6.47 18.55
CA GLY A 65 3.29 6.67 19.65
C GLY A 65 3.96 8.04 19.61
N ARG A 66 4.38 8.49 18.42
CA ARG A 66 4.98 9.83 18.20
C ARG A 66 3.96 10.95 18.40
N LEU A 67 2.81 10.89 17.72
CA LEU A 67 1.81 11.95 17.66
C LEU A 67 1.01 12.13 18.96
N TRP A 68 0.79 11.04 19.70
CA TRP A 68 0.04 11.07 20.96
C TRP A 68 0.93 10.94 22.21
N GLY A 69 2.24 10.85 22.05
CA GLY A 69 3.18 10.66 23.17
C GLY A 69 2.98 9.33 23.91
N ASN A 70 2.46 8.31 23.22
CA ASN A 70 2.13 7.01 23.81
C ASN A 70 3.28 6.01 23.66
N ARG A 71 4.04 5.82 24.74
CA ARG A 71 5.19 4.90 24.75
C ARG A 71 4.81 3.43 24.50
N ARG A 72 3.60 2.98 24.89
CA ARG A 72 3.13 1.62 24.62
C ARG A 72 3.07 1.38 23.11
N TYR A 73 2.45 2.29 22.36
CA TYR A 73 2.35 2.16 20.90
C TYR A 73 3.71 2.18 20.21
N LEU A 74 4.65 3.03 20.68
CA LEU A 74 6.01 3.05 20.14
C LEU A 74 6.73 1.71 20.33
N ILE A 75 6.65 1.13 21.53
CA ILE A 75 7.27 -0.18 21.83
C ILE A 75 6.62 -1.28 21.00
N MET A 76 5.28 -1.33 20.96
CA MET A 76 4.55 -2.33 20.19
C MET A 76 4.88 -2.25 18.69
N GLY A 77 4.87 -1.04 18.11
CA GLY A 77 5.21 -0.84 16.70
C GLY A 77 6.65 -1.23 16.39
N THR A 78 7.59 -0.94 17.30
CA THR A 78 9.01 -1.34 17.13
C THR A 78 9.18 -2.86 17.17
N LEU A 79 8.54 -3.53 18.14
CA LEU A 79 8.63 -5.00 18.26
C LEU A 79 7.93 -5.71 17.09
N LEU A 80 6.80 -5.19 16.62
CA LEU A 80 6.13 -5.70 15.43
C LEU A 80 7.03 -5.53 14.19
N LEU A 81 7.63 -4.35 14.01
CA LEU A 81 8.54 -4.10 12.89
C LEU A 81 9.75 -5.04 12.92
N GLN A 82 10.36 -5.27 14.08
CA GLN A 82 11.44 -6.26 14.24
C GLN A 82 10.99 -7.68 13.85
N ARG A 83 9.75 -8.04 14.16
CA ARG A 83 9.19 -9.34 13.79
C ARG A 83 8.97 -9.47 12.29
N ILE A 84 8.42 -8.45 11.65
CA ILE A 84 8.27 -8.41 10.18
C ILE A 84 9.63 -8.62 9.52
N ALA A 85 10.68 -7.95 10.00
CA ALA A 85 12.04 -8.15 9.49
C ALA A 85 12.58 -9.58 9.67
N GLN A 86 12.15 -10.29 10.71
CA GLN A 86 12.59 -11.66 10.99
C GLN A 86 11.80 -12.73 10.23
N GLU A 87 10.51 -12.50 10.02
CA GLU A 87 9.58 -13.53 9.55
C GLU A 87 9.14 -13.33 8.09
N GLU A 88 9.28 -12.12 7.53
CA GLU A 88 8.75 -11.78 6.20
C GLU A 88 9.73 -11.01 5.31
N VAL A 89 10.97 -10.76 5.75
CA VAL A 89 11.99 -10.14 4.90
C VAL A 89 13.04 -11.18 4.53
N MET A 90 13.47 -11.17 3.27
CA MET A 90 14.51 -12.07 2.77
C MET A 90 15.56 -11.30 1.97
N ASP A 91 16.83 -11.71 2.11
CA ASP A 91 17.88 -11.32 1.17
C ASP A 91 17.79 -12.17 -0.10
N ILE A 92 17.15 -11.64 -1.12
CA ILE A 92 16.86 -12.36 -2.36
C ILE A 92 18.10 -12.33 -3.28
N PRO A 93 18.66 -13.48 -3.69
CA PRO A 93 19.83 -13.54 -4.56
C PRO A 93 19.67 -12.73 -5.86
N GLY A 94 20.57 -11.75 -6.04
CA GLY A 94 20.60 -10.86 -7.21
C GLY A 94 19.63 -9.68 -7.14
N LEU A 95 18.76 -9.60 -6.12
CA LEU A 95 17.82 -8.49 -5.92
C LEU A 95 18.16 -7.66 -4.68
N GLY A 96 18.47 -8.31 -3.56
CA GLY A 96 18.73 -7.70 -2.24
C GLY A 96 17.62 -7.97 -1.24
N GLN A 97 17.64 -7.25 -0.12
CA GLN A 97 16.58 -7.30 0.91
C GLN A 97 15.23 -6.96 0.26
N MET A 98 14.21 -7.75 0.54
CA MET A 98 12.83 -7.49 0.11
C MET A 98 11.81 -8.06 1.09
N LEU A 99 10.70 -7.32 1.24
CA LEU A 99 9.51 -7.77 1.96
C LEU A 99 8.74 -8.78 1.11
N LEU A 100 8.55 -9.98 1.64
CA LEU A 100 7.67 -10.98 1.08
C LEU A 100 6.21 -10.62 1.39
N PRO A 101 5.25 -10.99 0.53
CA PRO A 101 3.83 -10.70 0.74
C PRO A 101 3.19 -11.35 1.98
N GLY A 102 3.87 -12.32 2.58
CA GLY A 102 3.49 -12.96 3.84
C GLY A 102 4.58 -13.95 4.28
N LYS A 103 4.52 -14.42 5.52
CA LYS A 103 5.56 -15.31 6.09
C LYS A 103 5.69 -16.68 5.41
N ILE A 104 4.62 -17.18 4.78
CA ILE A 104 4.60 -18.50 4.12
C ILE A 104 4.02 -18.38 2.70
N GLY A 105 4.62 -19.09 1.75
CA GLY A 105 4.02 -19.39 0.44
C GLY A 105 4.40 -18.46 -0.71
N PHE A 106 5.38 -17.58 -0.51
CA PHE A 106 5.80 -16.60 -1.52
C PHE A 106 7.22 -16.78 -2.05
N ASN A 107 7.87 -17.89 -1.71
CA ASN A 107 9.16 -18.27 -2.28
C ASN A 107 9.24 -19.79 -2.46
N ASP A 108 9.94 -20.19 -3.51
CA ASP A 108 10.38 -21.57 -3.77
C ASP A 108 11.93 -21.61 -3.76
N GLU A 109 12.55 -22.64 -4.35
CA GLU A 109 14.02 -22.78 -4.38
C GLU A 109 14.74 -21.62 -5.10
N ASP A 110 14.20 -21.16 -6.23
CA ASP A 110 14.85 -20.15 -7.10
C ASP A 110 13.91 -19.00 -7.52
N THR A 111 12.71 -18.91 -6.93
CA THR A 111 11.70 -17.90 -7.29
C THR A 111 11.04 -17.26 -6.08
N TRP A 112 10.74 -15.96 -6.18
CA TRP A 112 10.08 -15.17 -5.14
C TRP A 112 8.93 -14.37 -5.76
N ARG A 113 7.72 -14.55 -5.25
CA ARG A 113 6.53 -13.85 -5.70
C ARG A 113 6.34 -12.61 -4.83
N LEU A 114 6.31 -11.44 -5.45
CA LEU A 114 6.25 -10.14 -4.79
C LEU A 114 5.02 -9.36 -5.28
N ASN A 115 4.58 -8.39 -4.47
CA ASN A 115 3.45 -7.53 -4.80
C ASN A 115 3.88 -6.06 -4.72
N PRO A 116 3.89 -5.31 -5.84
CA PRO A 116 4.31 -3.91 -5.84
C PRO A 116 3.54 -3.00 -4.89
N SER A 117 2.29 -3.31 -4.58
CA SER A 117 1.45 -2.48 -3.72
C SER A 117 1.73 -2.60 -2.22
N TYR A 118 2.47 -3.64 -1.81
CA TYR A 118 2.59 -4.04 -0.40
C TYR A 118 3.56 -3.20 0.41
N LEU A 119 4.50 -2.49 -0.23
CA LEU A 119 5.51 -1.69 0.45
C LEU A 119 5.47 -0.22 -0.02
N PRO A 120 4.59 0.62 0.55
CA PRO A 120 4.48 2.03 0.17
C PRO A 120 5.79 2.78 0.45
N PRO A 121 6.34 3.57 -0.49
CA PRO A 121 7.65 4.18 -0.31
C PRO A 121 7.74 5.13 0.89
N GLN A 122 6.65 5.80 1.26
CA GLN A 122 6.59 6.66 2.46
C GLN A 122 6.65 5.86 3.77
N LEU A 123 6.07 4.66 3.83
CA LEU A 123 6.21 3.79 5.00
C LEU A 123 7.66 3.30 5.12
N LEU A 124 8.26 2.92 3.99
CA LEU A 124 9.64 2.48 3.95
C LEU A 124 10.62 3.59 4.34
N ALA A 125 10.39 4.82 3.88
CA ALA A 125 11.16 6.00 4.30
C ALA A 125 11.07 6.20 5.83
N ARG A 126 9.89 6.00 6.41
CA ARG A 126 9.69 6.08 7.87
C ARG A 126 10.49 5.02 8.62
N PHE A 127 10.54 3.80 8.09
CA PHE A 127 11.27 2.69 8.71
C PHE A 127 12.78 2.75 8.49
N SER A 128 13.26 3.47 7.47
CA SER A 128 14.70 3.55 7.13
C SER A 128 15.56 4.19 8.24
N SER A 129 14.93 4.90 9.19
CA SER A 129 15.61 5.45 10.38
C SER A 129 15.62 4.50 11.59
N ILE A 130 15.00 3.32 11.48
CA ILE A 130 14.90 2.31 12.52
C ILE A 130 15.81 1.15 12.16
N ASP A 131 16.49 0.59 13.15
CA ASP A 131 17.35 -0.59 12.97
C ASP A 131 16.59 -1.74 12.26
N GLY A 132 17.17 -2.24 11.16
CA GLY A 132 16.60 -3.33 10.37
C GLY A 132 16.99 -3.27 8.90
N PRO A 133 16.36 -4.09 8.05
CA PRO A 133 16.66 -4.18 6.61
C PRO A 133 16.06 -3.05 5.77
N TRP A 134 15.40 -2.07 6.40
CA TRP A 134 14.50 -1.10 5.74
C TRP A 134 15.21 -0.16 4.77
N GLU A 135 16.34 0.42 5.17
CA GLU A 135 17.10 1.33 4.30
C GLU A 135 17.57 0.62 3.03
N ALA A 136 18.03 -0.63 3.16
CA ALA A 136 18.48 -1.44 2.03
C ALA A 136 17.37 -1.77 1.02
N MET A 137 16.09 -1.76 1.45
CA MET A 137 14.95 -2.00 0.56
C MET A 137 14.54 -0.78 -0.25
N VAL A 138 14.97 0.44 0.09
CA VAL A 138 14.48 1.68 -0.56
C VAL A 138 14.74 1.67 -2.06
N GLU A 139 15.99 1.39 -2.46
CA GLU A 139 16.37 1.32 -3.88
C GLU A 139 15.72 0.12 -4.58
N VAL A 140 15.66 -1.03 -3.90
CA VAL A 140 15.10 -2.27 -4.46
C VAL A 140 13.60 -2.14 -4.73
N ASN A 141 12.86 -1.52 -3.82
CA ASN A 141 11.43 -1.26 -3.97
C ASN A 141 11.14 -0.30 -5.13
N GLN A 142 11.94 0.77 -5.27
CA GLN A 142 11.83 1.69 -6.41
C GLN A 142 12.16 0.99 -7.73
N ARG A 143 13.22 0.17 -7.76
CA ARG A 143 13.58 -0.64 -8.92
C ARG A 143 12.45 -1.57 -9.34
N MET A 144 11.82 -2.28 -8.40
CA MET A 144 10.65 -3.11 -8.70
C MET A 144 9.56 -2.30 -9.41
N TRP A 145 9.15 -1.16 -8.86
CA TRP A 145 8.09 -0.33 -9.47
C TRP A 145 8.43 0.16 -10.88
N LEU A 146 9.69 0.54 -11.12
CA LEU A 146 10.14 1.06 -12.40
C LEU A 146 10.36 -0.04 -13.45
N GLU A 147 11.02 -1.13 -13.06
CA GLU A 147 11.44 -2.20 -13.97
C GLU A 147 10.28 -3.12 -14.36
N THR A 148 9.27 -3.27 -13.49
CA THR A 148 8.11 -4.14 -13.77
C THR A 148 6.95 -3.40 -14.44
N ALA A 149 7.07 -2.09 -14.70
CA ALA A 149 6.07 -1.29 -15.43
C ALA A 149 6.65 -0.74 -16.75
N PRO A 150 7.04 -1.59 -17.71
CA PRO A 150 7.71 -1.14 -18.93
C PRO A 150 6.86 -0.18 -19.77
N ASN A 151 5.53 -0.30 -19.71
CA ASN A 151 4.58 0.60 -20.39
C ASN A 151 3.83 1.52 -19.42
N GLY A 152 4.36 1.71 -18.21
CA GLY A 152 3.80 2.63 -17.22
C GLY A 152 2.53 2.16 -16.53
N PHE A 153 2.28 0.85 -16.52
CA PHE A 153 1.21 0.22 -15.74
C PHE A 153 1.84 -0.77 -14.76
N SER A 154 1.54 -0.60 -13.47
CA SER A 154 1.89 -1.59 -12.45
C SER A 154 1.00 -2.84 -12.58
N LEU A 155 1.51 -3.95 -12.08
CA LEU A 155 0.82 -5.24 -11.96
C LEU A 155 0.55 -5.59 -10.50
N ASP A 156 -0.38 -6.54 -10.28
CA ASP A 156 -0.75 -7.02 -8.95
C ASP A 156 0.38 -7.88 -8.36
N TRP A 157 0.96 -8.77 -9.15
CA TRP A 157 1.95 -9.76 -8.69
C TRP A 157 3.06 -9.95 -9.71
N VAL A 158 4.31 -9.98 -9.24
CA VAL A 158 5.51 -10.22 -10.06
C VAL A 158 6.35 -11.33 -9.45
N VAL A 159 7.14 -12.03 -10.27
CA VAL A 159 8.12 -13.01 -9.78
C VAL A 159 9.53 -12.50 -10.01
N TRP A 160 10.40 -12.61 -9.00
CA TRP A 160 11.84 -12.60 -9.19
C TRP A 160 12.34 -14.02 -9.35
N GLN A 161 13.11 -14.30 -10.40
CA GLN A 161 13.77 -15.60 -10.60
C GLN A 161 15.29 -15.44 -10.58
N LYS A 162 15.96 -16.26 -9.76
CA LYS A 162 17.41 -16.28 -9.66
C LYS A 162 18.05 -16.49 -11.04
N GLY A 163 18.98 -15.62 -11.40
CA GLY A 163 19.70 -15.65 -12.68
C GLY A 163 18.89 -15.20 -13.90
N LYS A 164 17.60 -14.87 -13.77
CA LYS A 164 16.77 -14.33 -14.86
C LYS A 164 16.18 -12.95 -14.58
N GLY A 165 16.02 -12.56 -13.31
CA GLY A 165 15.42 -11.28 -12.92
C GLY A 165 13.90 -11.33 -12.86
N TRP A 166 13.24 -10.22 -13.19
CA TRP A 166 11.77 -10.11 -13.19
C TRP A 166 11.13 -11.02 -14.23
N GLN A 167 10.10 -11.74 -13.81
CA GLN A 167 9.29 -12.65 -14.62
C GLN A 167 7.80 -12.38 -14.35
N PRO A 168 6.93 -12.64 -15.34
CA PRO A 168 5.49 -12.59 -15.12
C PRO A 168 5.03 -13.55 -14.01
N ASP A 169 3.98 -13.17 -13.29
CA ASP A 169 3.33 -14.06 -12.33
C ASP A 169 2.72 -15.29 -13.00
N THR A 170 2.70 -16.41 -12.28
CA THR A 170 2.22 -17.71 -12.80
C THR A 170 0.69 -17.82 -12.80
N ILE A 171 -0.01 -17.00 -12.01
CA ILE A 171 -1.48 -17.04 -11.88
C ILE A 171 -2.12 -15.96 -12.74
N LYS A 172 -1.66 -14.71 -12.63
CA LYS A 172 -2.15 -13.56 -13.40
C LYS A 172 -0.99 -12.79 -14.04
N PRO A 173 -0.39 -13.31 -15.12
CA PRO A 173 0.78 -12.70 -15.74
C PRO A 173 0.47 -11.28 -16.21
N ASP A 174 1.31 -10.34 -15.80
CA ASP A 174 1.34 -8.94 -16.26
C ASP A 174 0.09 -8.11 -15.99
N VAL A 175 -0.90 -8.64 -15.24
CA VAL A 175 -2.16 -7.93 -14.95
C VAL A 175 -2.03 -7.08 -13.70
N GLY A 176 -2.42 -5.81 -13.80
CA GLY A 176 -2.72 -4.94 -12.67
C GLY A 176 -4.22 -4.65 -12.58
N SER A 177 -4.76 -4.72 -11.36
CA SER A 177 -6.16 -4.49 -11.04
C SER A 177 -6.30 -3.93 -9.63
N ASN A 178 -6.96 -4.66 -8.71
CA ASN A 178 -7.28 -4.17 -7.37
C ASN A 178 -6.02 -3.87 -6.56
N ASP A 179 -4.99 -4.71 -6.58
CA ASP A 179 -3.77 -4.47 -5.81
C ASP A 179 -2.96 -3.33 -6.45
N ALA A 180 -2.73 -3.40 -7.76
CA ALA A 180 -1.94 -2.43 -8.50
C ALA A 180 -2.47 -1.00 -8.42
N ILE A 181 -3.79 -0.78 -8.20
CA ILE A 181 -4.34 0.58 -8.06
C ILE A 181 -3.70 1.35 -6.89
N LEU A 182 -3.27 0.63 -5.84
CA LEU A 182 -2.61 1.19 -4.67
C LEU A 182 -1.23 1.76 -5.00
N VAL A 183 -0.53 1.24 -6.01
CA VAL A 183 0.78 1.76 -6.43
C VAL A 183 0.67 3.22 -6.86
N TYR A 184 -0.34 3.56 -7.67
CA TYR A 184 -0.58 4.94 -8.09
C TYR A 184 -1.01 5.82 -6.91
N LEU A 185 -1.87 5.29 -6.02
CA LEU A 185 -2.28 5.98 -4.80
C LEU A 185 -1.06 6.36 -3.95
N TRP A 186 -0.19 5.39 -3.65
CA TRP A 186 1.02 5.60 -2.87
C TRP A 186 2.01 6.56 -3.56
N ALA A 187 2.27 6.37 -4.87
CA ALA A 187 3.11 7.27 -5.66
C ALA A 187 2.62 8.73 -5.61
N GLY A 188 1.30 8.93 -5.74
CA GLY A 188 0.68 10.24 -5.69
C GLY A 188 0.78 10.92 -4.32
N MET A 189 0.75 10.13 -3.24
CA MET A 189 0.78 10.64 -1.87
C MET A 189 2.19 10.92 -1.32
N LEU A 190 3.25 10.53 -2.03
CA LEU A 190 4.62 10.88 -1.65
C LEU A 190 4.77 12.40 -1.44
N ALA A 191 5.64 12.78 -0.51
CA ALA A 191 6.01 14.17 -0.30
C ALA A 191 6.59 14.77 -1.60
N MET A 192 6.34 16.05 -1.87
CA MET A 192 6.80 16.69 -3.12
C MET A 192 8.33 16.71 -3.25
N ASP A 193 9.03 16.74 -2.11
CA ASP A 193 10.49 16.70 -1.97
C ASP A 193 11.04 15.27 -1.78
N SER A 194 10.21 14.22 -1.92
CA SER A 194 10.70 12.84 -1.96
C SER A 194 11.54 12.62 -3.22
N PRO A 195 12.76 12.05 -3.10
CA PRO A 195 13.65 11.86 -4.23
C PRO A 195 13.10 10.90 -5.30
N GLN A 196 12.21 9.98 -4.93
CA GLN A 196 11.61 9.01 -5.84
C GLN A 196 10.41 9.56 -6.62
N LYS A 197 9.73 10.60 -6.09
CA LYS A 197 8.39 10.97 -6.57
C LYS A 197 8.37 11.35 -8.05
N ALA A 198 9.28 12.20 -8.50
CA ALA A 198 9.26 12.70 -9.88
C ALA A 198 9.38 11.57 -10.92
N GLU A 199 10.30 10.63 -10.69
CA GLU A 199 10.51 9.49 -11.59
C GLU A 199 9.32 8.53 -11.58
N LEU A 200 8.76 8.23 -10.40
CA LEU A 200 7.57 7.37 -10.28
C LEU A 200 6.35 7.99 -10.96
N ILE A 201 6.10 9.29 -10.73
CA ILE A 201 5.01 9.99 -11.41
C ILE A 201 5.20 9.95 -12.93
N ALA A 202 6.43 10.17 -13.43
CA ALA A 202 6.73 10.10 -14.85
C ALA A 202 6.51 8.68 -15.42
N ARG A 203 6.98 7.64 -14.72
CA ARG A 203 6.82 6.23 -15.12
C ARG A 203 5.36 5.86 -15.33
N PHE A 204 4.47 6.28 -14.43
CA PHE A 204 3.07 5.86 -14.42
C PHE A 204 2.13 6.78 -15.20
N GLN A 205 2.63 7.79 -15.92
CA GLN A 205 1.79 8.71 -16.72
C GLN A 205 0.81 8.02 -17.68
N PRO A 206 1.11 6.85 -18.30
CA PRO A 206 0.15 6.13 -19.12
C PRO A 206 -1.20 5.84 -18.42
N MET A 207 -1.22 5.68 -17.09
CA MET A 207 -2.47 5.55 -16.32
C MET A 207 -3.32 6.84 -16.36
N ALA A 208 -2.71 8.01 -16.26
CA ALA A 208 -3.41 9.29 -16.38
C ALA A 208 -3.96 9.49 -17.81
N VAL A 209 -3.16 9.13 -18.81
CA VAL A 209 -3.54 9.18 -20.24
C VAL A 209 -4.77 8.33 -20.49
N ILE A 210 -4.75 7.05 -20.11
CA ILE A 210 -5.87 6.14 -20.39
C ILE A 210 -7.13 6.51 -19.62
N THR A 211 -6.98 6.97 -18.37
CA THR A 211 -8.10 7.49 -17.56
C THR A 211 -8.74 8.71 -18.20
N GLN A 212 -7.95 9.60 -18.81
CA GLN A 212 -8.48 10.75 -19.55
C GLN A 212 -9.22 10.31 -20.82
N GLN A 213 -8.62 9.39 -21.60
CA GLN A 213 -9.19 8.92 -22.87
C GLN A 213 -10.50 8.17 -22.68
N GLN A 214 -10.60 7.33 -21.65
CA GLN A 214 -11.79 6.52 -21.35
C GLN A 214 -12.81 7.30 -20.49
N GLY A 215 -12.38 8.39 -19.84
CA GLY A 215 -13.18 9.13 -18.87
C GLY A 215 -13.29 8.45 -17.50
N LEU A 216 -12.88 7.17 -17.39
CA LEU A 216 -12.84 6.38 -16.17
C LEU A 216 -11.50 5.63 -16.09
N PRO A 217 -10.98 5.36 -14.89
CA PRO A 217 -9.86 4.44 -14.74
C PRO A 217 -10.27 3.03 -15.18
N PRO A 218 -9.40 2.30 -15.89
CA PRO A 218 -9.68 0.92 -16.28
C PRO A 218 -9.70 0.00 -15.05
N PHE A 219 -10.49 -1.07 -15.10
CA PHE A 219 -10.51 -2.08 -14.03
C PHE A 219 -9.27 -2.97 -14.05
N THR A 220 -8.77 -3.27 -15.25
CA THR A 220 -7.54 -4.04 -15.46
C THR A 220 -6.66 -3.38 -16.50
N THR A 221 -5.35 -3.49 -16.30
CA THR A 221 -4.31 -3.07 -17.26
C THR A 221 -3.28 -4.18 -17.41
N ASN A 222 -2.70 -4.34 -18.60
CA ASN A 222 -1.57 -5.22 -18.84
C ASN A 222 -0.27 -4.39 -18.86
N SER A 223 0.70 -4.73 -18.01
CA SER A 223 1.97 -4.01 -17.85
C SER A 223 2.91 -4.10 -19.07
N ASP A 224 2.85 -5.19 -19.83
CA ASP A 224 3.70 -5.47 -21.00
C ASP A 224 3.21 -4.81 -22.30
N ASN A 225 1.91 -4.57 -22.45
CA ASN A 225 1.37 -4.00 -23.70
C ASN A 225 0.35 -2.87 -23.51
N GLY A 226 0.03 -2.49 -22.28
CA GLY A 226 -0.88 -1.39 -21.96
C GLY A 226 -2.35 -1.64 -22.30
N LYS A 227 -2.74 -2.86 -22.70
CA LYS A 227 -4.15 -3.17 -22.94
C LYS A 227 -4.95 -3.03 -21.65
N THR A 228 -6.14 -2.45 -21.78
CA THR A 228 -7.05 -2.21 -20.66
C THR A 228 -8.37 -2.92 -20.87
N ASN A 229 -9.02 -3.31 -19.77
CA ASN A 229 -10.35 -3.93 -19.84
C ASN A 229 -11.22 -3.55 -18.63
N GLY A 230 -12.48 -3.24 -18.91
CA GLY A 230 -13.51 -2.86 -17.94
C GLY A 230 -13.27 -1.48 -17.30
N ASP A 231 -14.29 -0.97 -16.62
CA ASP A 231 -14.22 0.27 -15.85
C ASP A 231 -14.03 -0.04 -14.37
N GLY A 232 -13.04 0.58 -13.74
CA GLY A 232 -12.81 0.45 -12.30
C GLY A 232 -13.97 1.05 -11.50
N ALA A 233 -14.24 0.48 -10.32
CA ALA A 233 -15.22 1.01 -9.37
C ALA A 233 -14.86 2.44 -8.92
N VAL A 234 -15.75 3.11 -8.18
CA VAL A 234 -15.48 4.49 -7.70
C VAL A 234 -14.22 4.57 -6.83
N GLY A 235 -13.87 3.49 -6.13
CA GLY A 235 -12.61 3.37 -5.40
C GLY A 235 -11.37 3.61 -6.27
N PHE A 236 -11.37 3.16 -7.53
CA PHE A 236 -10.26 3.39 -8.45
C PHE A 236 -10.13 4.88 -8.79
N SER A 237 -11.25 5.56 -9.03
CA SER A 237 -11.23 7.02 -9.23
C SER A 237 -10.66 7.73 -8.01
N ALA A 238 -11.04 7.29 -6.80
CA ALA A 238 -10.55 7.89 -5.57
C ALA A 238 -9.06 7.63 -5.34
N ALA A 239 -8.59 6.40 -5.58
CA ALA A 239 -7.19 6.02 -5.47
C ALA A 239 -6.28 6.81 -6.41
N LEU A 240 -6.76 7.17 -7.60
CA LEU A 240 -5.99 7.99 -8.55
C LEU A 240 -5.96 9.48 -8.22
N LEU A 241 -6.77 10.00 -7.28
CA LEU A 241 -6.82 11.44 -7.02
C LEU A 241 -5.43 12.04 -6.65
N PRO A 242 -4.64 11.44 -5.74
CA PRO A 242 -3.30 11.97 -5.42
C PRO A 242 -2.32 11.88 -6.60
N PHE A 243 -2.42 10.81 -7.39
CA PHE A 243 -1.60 10.61 -8.59
C PHE A 243 -1.89 11.65 -9.67
N LEU A 244 -3.17 11.87 -9.97
CA LEU A 244 -3.61 12.88 -10.93
C LEU A 244 -3.23 14.28 -10.46
N ALA A 245 -3.43 14.60 -9.18
CA ALA A 245 -3.01 15.89 -8.62
C ALA A 245 -1.49 16.13 -8.71
N SER A 246 -0.69 15.06 -8.69
CA SER A 246 0.78 15.12 -8.83
C SER A 246 1.25 15.05 -10.29
N SER A 247 0.35 14.80 -11.25
CA SER A 247 0.69 14.68 -12.68
C SER A 247 0.80 16.06 -13.36
N PRO A 248 1.42 16.17 -14.55
CA PRO A 248 1.43 17.41 -15.32
C PRO A 248 0.04 17.76 -15.87
N GLU A 249 -0.10 18.99 -16.37
CA GLU A 249 -1.26 19.38 -17.18
C GLU A 249 -1.34 18.53 -18.47
N PRO A 250 -2.56 18.20 -18.95
CA PRO A 250 -3.86 18.60 -18.42
C PRO A 250 -4.40 17.70 -17.30
N PHE A 251 -3.68 16.64 -16.90
CA PHE A 251 -4.21 15.58 -16.03
C PHE A 251 -4.55 16.07 -14.62
N ASN A 252 -3.70 16.92 -14.03
CA ASN A 252 -3.92 17.52 -12.71
C ASN A 252 -5.09 18.52 -12.64
N GLN A 253 -5.71 18.85 -13.77
CA GLN A 253 -6.88 19.72 -13.83
C GLN A 253 -8.06 18.96 -14.41
N GLN A 254 -8.02 18.63 -15.69
CA GLN A 254 -9.18 18.09 -16.41
C GLN A 254 -9.55 16.69 -15.91
N THR A 255 -8.57 15.78 -15.90
CA THR A 255 -8.79 14.39 -15.49
C THR A 255 -9.06 14.30 -13.99
N LEU A 256 -8.30 15.04 -13.17
CA LEU A 256 -8.54 15.15 -11.74
C LEU A 256 -9.96 15.63 -11.43
N ASN A 257 -10.42 16.73 -12.05
CA ASN A 257 -11.76 17.28 -11.81
C ASN A 257 -12.88 16.32 -12.26
N LEU A 258 -12.65 15.52 -13.30
CA LEU A 258 -13.59 14.49 -13.72
C LEU A 258 -13.70 13.39 -12.67
N GLN A 259 -12.57 12.84 -12.21
CA GLN A 259 -12.56 11.76 -11.23
C GLN A 259 -13.04 12.22 -9.85
N GLN A 260 -12.68 13.43 -9.43
CA GLN A 260 -13.15 14.01 -8.18
C GLN A 260 -14.68 14.16 -8.17
N ARG A 261 -15.28 14.63 -9.28
CA ARG A 261 -16.74 14.70 -9.41
C ARG A 261 -17.39 13.32 -9.37
N ARG A 262 -16.80 12.30 -9.99
CA ARG A 262 -17.31 10.92 -9.91
C ARG A 262 -17.36 10.43 -8.45
N VAL A 263 -16.27 10.63 -7.70
CA VAL A 263 -16.21 10.24 -6.27
C VAL A 263 -17.24 10.99 -5.43
N GLN A 264 -17.46 12.28 -5.70
CA GLN A 264 -18.46 13.09 -4.98
C GLN A 264 -19.91 12.70 -5.31
N ASN A 265 -20.20 12.42 -6.59
CA ASN A 265 -21.56 12.14 -7.06
C ASN A 265 -21.98 10.68 -6.85
N SER A 266 -21.02 9.76 -6.68
CA SER A 266 -21.28 8.34 -6.53
C SER A 266 -20.39 7.73 -5.44
N PRO A 267 -20.47 8.22 -4.19
CA PRO A 267 -19.67 7.68 -3.11
C PRO A 267 -19.95 6.17 -2.92
N PRO A 268 -18.97 5.42 -2.40
CA PRO A 268 -19.15 3.98 -2.18
C PRO A 268 -20.32 3.70 -1.22
N GLY A 269 -21.08 2.65 -1.52
CA GLY A 269 -22.17 2.19 -0.67
C GLY A 269 -21.67 1.52 0.62
N ALA A 270 -22.58 1.23 1.55
CA ALA A 270 -22.24 0.61 2.84
C ALA A 270 -21.60 -0.78 2.70
N ASP A 271 -21.91 -1.51 1.62
CA ASP A 271 -21.41 -2.87 1.37
C ASP A 271 -20.15 -2.90 0.48
N ASP A 272 -19.63 -1.74 0.06
CA ASP A 272 -18.42 -1.63 -0.78
C ASP A 272 -17.21 -1.20 0.07
N TYR A 273 -16.75 -2.15 0.90
CA TYR A 273 -15.59 -1.94 1.78
C TYR A 273 -14.36 -1.45 1.02
N TYR A 274 -14.04 -2.08 -0.11
CA TYR A 274 -12.80 -1.78 -0.83
C TYR A 274 -12.79 -0.36 -1.39
N SER A 275 -13.87 0.06 -2.09
CA SER A 275 -13.97 1.43 -2.56
C SER A 275 -14.04 2.45 -1.42
N ALA A 276 -14.65 2.09 -0.28
CA ALA A 276 -14.67 2.95 0.91
C ALA A 276 -13.25 3.21 1.44
N ILE A 277 -12.41 2.18 1.58
CA ILE A 277 -11.01 2.33 2.00
C ILE A 277 -10.22 3.19 1.01
N LEU A 278 -10.29 2.90 -0.30
CA LEU A 278 -9.60 3.70 -1.32
C LEU A 278 -10.06 5.17 -1.30
N THR A 279 -11.34 5.42 -1.02
CA THR A 279 -11.90 6.76 -0.88
C THR A 279 -11.36 7.48 0.35
N LEU A 280 -11.28 6.81 1.51
CA LEU A 280 -10.68 7.39 2.72
C LEU A 280 -9.24 7.80 2.50
N PHE A 281 -8.44 6.98 1.80
CA PHE A 281 -7.06 7.33 1.48
C PHE A 281 -6.99 8.47 0.46
N GLY A 282 -7.48 8.25 -0.77
CA GLY A 282 -7.24 9.16 -1.89
C GLY A 282 -7.98 10.49 -1.77
N GLN A 283 -9.27 10.45 -1.41
CA GLN A 283 -10.05 11.68 -1.20
C GLN A 283 -9.62 12.38 0.09
N GLY A 284 -9.29 11.63 1.14
CA GLY A 284 -8.79 12.20 2.39
C GLY A 284 -7.49 12.98 2.21
N TRP A 285 -6.55 12.46 1.41
CA TRP A 285 -5.31 13.15 1.08
C TRP A 285 -5.57 14.42 0.23
N LEU A 286 -6.43 14.32 -0.80
CA LEU A 286 -6.78 15.47 -1.65
C LEU A 286 -7.48 16.58 -0.85
N GLN A 287 -8.25 16.23 0.18
CA GLN A 287 -8.90 17.16 1.11
C GLN A 287 -7.97 17.67 2.21
N HIS A 288 -6.66 17.41 2.13
CA HIS A 288 -5.66 17.82 3.11
C HIS A 288 -5.92 17.33 4.54
N ARG A 289 -6.58 16.16 4.71
CA ARG A 289 -6.79 15.56 6.04
C ARG A 289 -5.49 15.06 6.64
N TYR A 290 -4.53 14.68 5.79
CA TYR A 290 -3.19 14.26 6.17
C TYR A 290 -2.25 14.38 4.96
N HIS A 291 -0.95 14.46 5.23
CA HIS A 291 0.13 14.27 4.25
C HIS A 291 1.29 13.51 4.90
N PHE A 292 2.32 13.19 4.12
CA PHE A 292 3.57 12.59 4.60
C PHE A 292 4.73 13.58 4.44
N THR A 293 5.70 13.57 5.35
CA THR A 293 7.00 14.24 5.15
C THR A 293 7.89 13.40 4.22
N HIS A 294 9.03 13.94 3.77
CA HIS A 294 9.98 13.13 2.98
C HIS A 294 10.64 12.02 3.82
N GLN A 295 10.68 12.14 5.15
CA GLN A 295 11.02 11.05 6.06
C GLN A 295 9.89 10.05 6.26
N GLY A 296 8.75 10.21 5.59
CA GLY A 296 7.61 9.30 5.69
C GLY A 296 6.77 9.47 6.95
N GLU A 297 7.00 10.50 7.78
CA GLU A 297 6.17 10.75 8.97
C GLU A 297 4.78 11.25 8.57
N LEU A 298 3.75 10.85 9.31
CA LEU A 298 2.40 11.36 9.13
C LEU A 298 2.27 12.79 9.66
N GLN A 299 1.70 13.66 8.84
CA GLN A 299 1.30 15.02 9.20
C GLN A 299 -0.22 15.16 9.08
N PRO A 300 -1.00 14.78 10.11
CA PRO A 300 -2.44 14.94 10.08
C PRO A 300 -2.81 16.42 10.29
N SER A 301 -3.97 16.84 9.78
CA SER A 301 -4.38 18.26 9.80
C SER A 301 -4.51 18.85 11.20
N TRP A 302 -4.90 18.04 12.20
CA TRP A 302 -5.05 18.46 13.59
C TRP A 302 -3.72 18.67 14.33
N HIS A 303 -2.62 18.06 13.87
CA HIS A 303 -1.33 18.19 14.54
C HIS A 303 -0.65 19.53 14.27
N ARG A 304 -0.95 20.18 13.13
CA ARG A 304 -0.48 21.55 12.83
C ARG A 304 -1.11 22.64 13.72
N GLN A 305 -2.09 22.28 14.55
CA GLN A 305 -2.82 23.21 15.42
C GLN A 305 -2.36 23.17 16.89
N ARG A 306 -1.33 22.36 17.21
CA ARG A 306 -0.76 22.24 18.57
C ARG A 306 0.63 22.83 18.66
#